data_AF-X0X299-F1
#
_entry.id   AF-X0X299-F1
#
_cell.length_a   1.000
_cell.length_b   1.000
_cell.length_c   1.000
_cell.angle_alpha   90.00
_cell.angle_beta   90.00
_cell.angle_gamma   90.00
#
_symmetry.space_group_name_H-M   'P 1'
#
loop_
_entity.id
_entity.type
_entity.pdbx_description
1 polymer ?
#
loop_
_entity_poly.entity_id
_entity_poly.type
_entity_poly.pdbx_seq_one_letter_code
_entity_poly.pdbx_strand_id
1 'polypeptide(L)'
;RMDLLSNREEDEAYLAAEPGEQYVLYFTDGGSVGLNLKGHNGKFQLRWTDIRTGNWGDRMAISGGKVVTVNAPDKGPWVAAIFRQ
;
A
#
# COMPACT_ATOMS: atom_id res chain seq x y z
N ARG A 1 9.61 -6.90 1.00
CA ARG A 1 8.65 -7.97 1.33
C ARG A 1 7.70 -8.21 0.15
N MET A 2 8.25 -8.54 -1.02
CA MET A 2 7.44 -8.67 -2.26
C MET A 2 6.56 -9.92 -2.23
N ASP A 3 6.89 -10.89 -1.37
CA ASP A 3 6.09 -12.05 -1.00
C ASP A 3 4.67 -11.71 -0.51
N LEU A 4 4.44 -10.49 -0.02
CA LEU A 4 3.13 -10.03 0.44
C LEU A 4 2.32 -9.32 -0.65
N LEU A 5 2.88 -9.14 -1.86
CA LEU A 5 2.21 -8.51 -2.98
C LEU A 5 1.72 -9.56 -3.98
N SER A 6 0.51 -9.37 -4.51
CA SER A 6 -0.10 -10.17 -5.58
C SER A 6 -0.63 -9.27 -6.68
N ASN A 7 -0.83 -9.79 -7.89
CA ASN A 7 -1.28 -9.02 -9.07
C ASN A 7 -0.39 -7.80 -9.34
N ARG A 8 0.92 -7.97 -9.17
CA ARG A 8 1.92 -6.93 -9.38
C ARG A 8 2.66 -7.22 -10.67
N GLU A 9 2.70 -6.25 -11.58
CA GLU A 9 3.51 -6.30 -12.79
C GLU A 9 5.00 -6.10 -12.48
N GLU A 10 5.86 -6.25 -13.49
CA GLU A 10 7.28 -5.96 -13.34
C GLU A 10 7.47 -4.47 -13.03
N ASP A 11 8.34 -4.16 -12.06
CA ASP A 11 8.63 -2.79 -11.60
C ASP A 11 7.45 -1.91 -11.16
N GLU A 12 6.24 -2.46 -11.00
CA GLU A 12 5.06 -1.67 -10.63
C GLU A 12 5.11 -1.13 -9.20
N ALA A 13 5.38 -2.01 -8.22
CA ALA A 13 5.36 -1.64 -6.82
C ALA A 13 6.38 -2.38 -5.95
N TYR A 14 6.78 -1.71 -4.87
CA TYR A 14 7.79 -2.15 -3.93
C TYR A 14 7.31 -1.97 -2.48
N LEU A 15 7.45 -3.02 -1.66
CA LEU A 15 6.98 -3.04 -0.27
C LEU A 15 8.11 -3.20 0.76
N ALA A 16 8.18 -2.25 1.69
CA ALA A 16 8.80 -2.43 3.01
C ALA A 16 7.69 -2.70 4.04
N ALA A 17 7.89 -3.66 4.94
CA ALA A 17 6.84 -4.05 5.88
C ALA A 17 7.38 -4.64 7.19
N GLU A 18 6.71 -4.26 8.27
CA GLU A 18 6.65 -4.95 9.55
C GLU A 18 5.25 -5.59 9.66
N PRO A 19 5.11 -6.89 9.34
CA PRO A 19 3.81 -7.53 9.21
C PRO A 19 2.97 -7.44 10.49
N GLY A 20 1.73 -7.00 10.33
CA GLY A 20 0.79 -6.78 11.42
C GLY A 20 0.75 -5.35 11.92
N GLU A 21 1.78 -4.54 11.68
CA GLU A 21 1.93 -3.23 12.31
C GLU A 21 2.03 -2.09 11.28
N GLN A 22 3.00 -2.13 10.37
CA GLN A 22 3.26 -1.04 9.43
C GLN A 22 3.80 -1.51 8.07
N TYR A 23 3.38 -0.81 7.02
CA TYR A 23 3.70 -1.14 5.64
C TYR A 23 3.90 0.16 4.85
N VAL A 24 4.95 0.21 4.03
CA VAL A 24 5.23 1.32 3.11
C VAL A 24 5.29 0.75 1.71
N LEU A 25 4.30 1.10 0.90
CA LEU A 25 4.14 0.63 -0.46
C LEU A 25 4.44 1.76 -1.42
N TYR A 26 5.46 1.60 -2.25
CA TYR A 26 5.87 2.54 -3.28
C TYR A 26 5.43 2.04 -4.65
N PHE A 27 4.72 2.87 -5.41
CA PHE A 27 4.38 2.66 -6.82
C PHE A 27 5.27 3.55 -7.70
N THR A 28 5.81 2.99 -8.77
CA THR A 28 6.73 3.70 -9.68
C THR A 28 5.99 4.62 -10.65
N ASP A 29 4.84 4.17 -11.17
CA ASP A 29 3.99 4.92 -12.11
C ASP A 29 2.49 4.61 -11.94
N GLY A 30 1.99 4.73 -10.72
CA GLY A 30 0.62 4.34 -10.37
C GLY A 30 0.43 2.82 -10.39
N GLY A 31 -0.82 2.36 -10.54
CA GLY A 31 -1.14 0.93 -10.64
C GLY A 31 -2.01 0.39 -9.51
N SER A 32 -2.07 -0.94 -9.41
CA SER A 32 -2.93 -1.67 -8.49
C SER A 32 -2.31 -3.00 -8.09
N VAL A 33 -2.06 -3.18 -6.78
CA VAL A 33 -1.56 -4.46 -6.26
C VAL A 33 -2.43 -4.96 -5.12
N GLY A 34 -2.48 -6.28 -4.94
CA GLY A 34 -3.04 -6.90 -3.75
C GLY A 34 -1.99 -6.95 -2.63
N LEU A 35 -2.28 -6.35 -1.48
CA LEU A 35 -1.49 -6.46 -0.25
C LEU A 35 -2.08 -7.56 0.65
N ASN A 36 -1.28 -8.57 0.95
CA ASN A 36 -1.70 -9.68 1.81
C ASN A 36 -1.62 -9.29 3.30
N LEU A 37 -2.79 -9.06 3.91
CA LEU A 37 -2.96 -8.85 5.35
C LEU A 37 -3.63 -10.06 6.04
N LYS A 38 -3.65 -11.24 5.39
CA LYS A 38 -4.15 -12.47 6.03
C LYS A 38 -3.37 -12.76 7.30
N GLY A 39 -4.06 -13.23 8.34
CA GLY A 39 -3.47 -13.47 9.67
C GLY A 39 -3.32 -12.20 10.53
N HIS A 40 -3.51 -11.02 9.95
CA HIS A 40 -3.43 -9.74 10.67
C HIS A 40 -4.81 -9.07 10.69
N ASN A 41 -5.66 -9.48 11.63
CA ASN A 41 -6.98 -8.89 11.81
C ASN A 41 -6.91 -7.51 12.45
N GLY A 42 -7.88 -6.65 12.14
CA GLY A 42 -7.99 -5.30 12.68
C GLY A 42 -8.18 -4.26 11.59
N LYS A 43 -8.14 -2.99 12.00
CA LYS A 43 -8.21 -1.85 11.09
C LYS A 43 -6.81 -1.31 10.87
N PHE A 44 -6.52 -0.94 9.63
CA PHE A 44 -5.34 -0.20 9.26
C PHE A 44 -5.77 1.11 8.61
N GLN A 45 -4.96 2.15 8.76
CA GLN A 45 -5.10 3.40 8.03
C GLN A 45 -4.05 3.44 6.94
N LEU A 46 -4.50 3.75 5.73
CA LEU A 46 -3.67 4.04 4.58
C LEU A 46 -3.66 5.55 4.37
N ARG A 47 -2.49 6.12 4.11
CA ARG A 47 -2.31 7.51 3.72
C ARG A 47 -1.38 7.62 2.51
N TRP A 48 -1.84 8.30 1.47
CA TRP A 48 -1.06 8.56 0.27
C TRP A 48 -0.15 9.78 0.39
N THR A 49 0.97 9.75 -0.32
CA THR A 49 1.87 10.88 -0.56
C THR A 49 2.28 10.88 -2.03
N ASP A 50 2.11 12.02 -2.71
CA ASP A 50 2.60 12.22 -4.07
C ASP A 50 4.10 12.52 -3.99
N ILE A 51 4.94 11.70 -4.61
CA ILE A 51 6.39 11.85 -4.53
C ILE A 51 6.89 13.02 -5.38
N ARG A 52 6.14 13.42 -6.42
CA ARG A 52 6.50 14.54 -7.29
C ARG A 52 6.40 15.87 -6.55
N THR A 53 5.43 15.99 -5.66
CA THR A 53 5.10 17.26 -4.98
C THR A 53 5.38 17.24 -3.48
N GLY A 54 5.50 16.05 -2.86
CA GLY A 54 5.58 15.87 -1.41
C GLY A 54 4.25 16.09 -0.68
N ASN A 55 3.16 16.33 -1.42
CA ASN A 55 1.86 16.60 -0.82
C ASN A 55 1.19 15.31 -0.34
N TRP A 56 0.44 15.46 0.74
CA TRP A 56 -0.42 14.38 1.22
C TRP A 56 -1.60 14.18 0.28
N GLY A 57 -1.85 12.92 -0.08
CA GLY A 57 -3.07 12.50 -0.74
C GLY A 57 -4.12 11.98 0.24
N ASP A 58 -5.07 11.22 -0.30
CA ASP A 58 -6.20 10.70 0.45
C ASP A 58 -5.81 9.73 1.57
N ARG A 59 -6.71 9.65 2.56
CA ARG A 59 -6.65 8.68 3.65
C ARG A 59 -7.82 7.72 3.58
N MET A 60 -7.56 6.44 3.84
CA MET A 60 -8.56 5.39 3.75
C MET A 60 -8.36 4.37 4.86
N ALA A 61 -9.46 3.89 5.44
CA ALA A 61 -9.42 2.75 6.34
C ALA A 61 -9.47 1.44 5.53
N ILE A 62 -8.58 0.50 5.83
CA ILE A 62 -8.58 -0.83 5.24
C ILE A 62 -8.69 -1.89 6.33
N SER A 63 -9.47 -2.94 6.07
CA SER A 63 -9.62 -4.05 7.01
C SER A 63 -8.60 -5.14 6.72
N GLY A 64 -7.84 -5.54 7.74
CA GLY A 64 -6.95 -6.68 7.69
C GLY A 64 -7.69 -8.03 7.66
N GLY A 65 -6.93 -9.11 7.76
CA GLY A 65 -7.45 -10.49 7.71
C GLY A 65 -7.69 -11.03 6.31
N LYS A 66 -7.39 -10.24 5.27
CA LYS A 66 -7.61 -10.58 3.86
C LYS A 66 -6.52 -9.99 2.98
N VAL A 67 -6.53 -10.36 1.70
CA VAL A 67 -5.80 -9.60 0.68
C VAL A 67 -6.63 -8.35 0.36
N VAL A 68 -6.01 -7.18 0.42
CA VAL A 68 -6.64 -5.89 0.12
C VAL A 68 -6.04 -5.34 -1.16
N THR A 69 -6.87 -4.96 -2.12
CA THR A 69 -6.40 -4.23 -3.31
C THR A 69 -6.06 -2.79 -2.93
N VAL A 70 -4.85 -2.36 -3.23
CA VAL A 70 -4.36 -0.99 -3.04
C VAL A 70 -4.15 -0.38 -4.42
N ASN A 71 -4.95 0.63 -4.74
CA ASN A 71 -4.88 1.36 -6.00
C ASN A 71 -4.17 2.69 -5.76
N ALA A 72 -3.13 2.98 -6.52
CA ALA A 72 -2.53 4.31 -6.52
C ALA A 72 -3.58 5.35 -6.99
N PRO A 73 -3.53 6.60 -6.47
CA PRO A 73 -4.52 7.62 -6.82
C PRO A 73 -4.57 7.97 -8.31
N ASP A 74 -3.40 8.06 -8.96
CA ASP A 74 -3.26 8.31 -10.38
C ASP A 74 -1.91 7.78 -10.92
N LYS A 75 -1.57 8.13 -12.17
CA LYS A 75 -0.27 7.83 -12.77
C LYS A 75 0.85 8.67 -12.14
N GLY A 76 2.03 8.07 -12.05
CA GLY A 76 3.22 8.66 -11.47
C GLY A 76 3.59 8.05 -10.12
N PRO A 77 4.66 8.55 -9.49
CA PRO A 77 5.20 7.93 -8.29
C PRO A 77 4.39 8.29 -7.04
N TRP A 78 3.94 7.25 -6.32
CA TRP A 78 3.13 7.39 -5.12
C TRP A 78 3.65 6.49 -4.00
N VAL A 79 3.52 6.96 -2.76
CA VAL A 79 3.76 6.12 -1.57
C VAL A 79 2.49 6.04 -0.73
N ALA A 80 2.08 4.81 -0.42
CA ALA A 80 1.10 4.51 0.61
C ALA A 80 1.81 4.13 1.91
N ALA A 81 1.64 4.95 2.94
CA ALA A 81 1.97 4.59 4.32
C ALA A 81 0.74 3.95 4.97
N ILE A 82 0.88 2.72 5.43
CA ILE A 82 -0.19 1.94 6.03
C ILE A 82 0.23 1.55 7.44
N PHE A 83 -0.61 1.85 8.43
CA PHE A 83 -0.33 1.58 9.84
C PHE A 83 -1.56 1.03 10.54
N ARG A 84 -1.36 0.11 11.47
CA ARG A 84 -2.42 -0.44 12.30
C ARG A 84 -3.03 0.67 13.18
N GLN A 85 -4.35 0.61 13.38
CA GLN A 85 -5.06 1.45 14.34
C GLN A 85 -5.14 0.82 15.73
#